data_AF-A0A848HF48-F1
#
_entry.id   AF-A0A848HF48-F1
#
_cell.length_a   1.000
_cell.length_b   1.000
_cell.length_c   1.000
_cell.angle_alpha   90.00
_cell.angle_beta   90.00
_cell.angle_gamma   90.00
#
_symmetry.space_group_name_H-M   'P 1'
#
loop_
_entity.id
_entity.type
_entity.pdbx_description
1 polymer ?
#
loop_
_entity_poly.entity_id
_entity_poly.type
_entity_poly.pdbx_seq_one_letter_code
_entity_poly.pdbx_strand_id
1 'polypeptide(L)'
;MPGMNSTPEQLRFASIPAHSVRADFAGGGLSSDLGPVLLRGVDLQIGLTKRLAAALPDRRHQSYVSHSYHDILTQRIYQIGCGYEDGNDANSLRHDPMFKLGAARLPFDDDAALASGATISRFEHAASRQDIYRVSEALVEQYIASFASPPKSLILDLDHSEDACYGQQPLAFYNHHYGSTCYLPLMIFDGKTGGLIAAAGLGKAA
;
A
#
# COMPACT_ATOMS: atom_id res chain seq x y z
N MET A 1 43.18 -5.69 -17.21
CA MET A 1 43.05 -6.58 -16.05
C MET A 1 41.96 -7.59 -16.37
N PRO A 2 42.23 -8.90 -16.39
CA PRO A 2 41.16 -9.89 -16.48
C PRO A 2 40.28 -9.71 -15.25
N GLY A 3 38.97 -9.55 -15.43
CA GLY A 3 38.03 -9.45 -14.32
C GLY A 3 38.16 -10.70 -13.45
N MET A 4 38.50 -10.52 -12.17
CA MET A 4 38.43 -11.61 -11.20
C MET A 4 36.97 -12.03 -11.09
N ASN A 5 36.59 -13.09 -11.81
CA ASN A 5 35.37 -13.84 -11.54
C ASN A 5 35.57 -14.59 -10.22
N SER A 6 35.50 -13.85 -9.12
CA SER A 6 35.34 -14.43 -7.80
C SER A 6 33.88 -14.82 -7.65
N THR A 7 33.49 -15.98 -8.18
CA THR A 7 32.28 -16.65 -7.69
C THR A 7 32.51 -16.93 -6.21
N PRO A 8 31.79 -16.29 -5.28
CA PRO A 8 32.03 -16.52 -3.87
C PRO A 8 31.58 -17.94 -3.56
N GLU A 9 32.52 -18.84 -3.25
CA GLU A 9 32.15 -20.15 -2.76
C GLU A 9 31.37 -20.00 -1.44
N GLN A 10 30.31 -20.80 -1.29
CA GLN A 10 29.50 -20.80 -0.07
C GLN A 10 30.38 -21.14 1.14
N LEU A 11 30.55 -20.21 2.07
CA LEU A 11 31.35 -20.44 3.28
C LEU A 11 30.55 -21.31 4.25
N ARG A 12 31.23 -22.27 4.90
CA ARG A 12 30.66 -23.14 5.93
C ARG A 12 31.26 -22.78 7.29
N PHE A 13 30.42 -22.59 8.29
CA PHE A 13 30.84 -22.29 9.65
C PHE A 13 30.64 -23.48 10.57
N ALA A 14 31.19 -23.40 11.78
CA ALA A 14 31.01 -24.44 12.80
C ALA A 14 29.51 -24.71 13.06
N SER A 15 29.14 -25.98 13.04
CA SER A 15 27.77 -26.47 13.23
C SER A 15 27.58 -27.09 14.62
N ILE A 16 26.34 -27.08 15.11
CA ILE A 16 25.91 -27.93 16.23
C ILE A 16 25.11 -29.14 15.68
N PRO A 17 24.86 -30.20 16.47
CA PRO A 17 24.02 -31.30 16.02
C PRO A 17 22.69 -30.81 15.43
N ALA A 18 22.34 -31.36 14.26
CA ALA A 18 21.17 -31.02 13.45
C ALA A 18 21.10 -29.61 12.83
N HIS A 19 22.12 -28.74 12.96
CA HIS A 19 22.06 -27.37 12.44
C HIS A 19 23.34 -26.96 11.72
N SER A 20 23.25 -26.64 10.43
CA SER A 20 24.38 -26.12 9.64
C SER A 20 24.29 -24.61 9.44
N VAL A 21 25.41 -23.90 9.58
CA VAL A 21 25.51 -22.46 9.28
C VAL A 21 26.33 -22.27 8.00
N ARG A 22 25.77 -21.53 7.04
CA ARG A 22 26.41 -21.25 5.74
C ARG A 22 26.27 -19.76 5.41
N ALA A 23 27.30 -19.15 4.82
CA ALA A 23 27.17 -17.85 4.15
C ALA A 23 27.14 -18.07 2.65
N ASP A 24 26.06 -17.62 2.04
CA ASP A 24 25.86 -17.58 0.60
C ASP A 24 25.84 -16.11 0.18
N PHE A 25 26.74 -15.73 -0.72
CA PHE A 25 26.85 -14.37 -1.23
C PHE A 25 26.02 -14.14 -2.49
N ALA A 26 25.51 -15.20 -3.13
CA ALA A 26 24.49 -15.06 -4.16
C ALA A 26 23.15 -14.67 -3.53
N GLY A 27 22.88 -15.17 -2.32
CA GLY A 27 21.72 -14.83 -1.47
C GLY A 27 20.36 -15.28 -2.03
N GLY A 28 20.21 -15.37 -3.34
CA GLY A 28 18.93 -15.53 -4.03
C GLY A 28 18.03 -14.30 -3.85
N GLY A 29 16.77 -14.42 -4.28
CA GLY A 29 15.76 -13.43 -3.90
C GLY A 29 15.35 -13.68 -2.46
N LEU A 30 15.75 -12.79 -1.56
CA LEU A 30 15.42 -12.82 -0.14
C LEU A 30 14.37 -11.77 0.16
N SER A 31 13.55 -12.06 1.17
CA SER A 31 12.67 -11.07 1.80
C SER A 31 12.68 -11.29 3.31
N SER A 32 12.58 -10.21 4.06
CA SER A 32 12.43 -10.22 5.51
C SER A 32 10.98 -10.05 5.96
N ASP A 33 10.04 -9.85 5.03
CA ASP A 33 8.64 -9.56 5.35
C ASP A 33 7.67 -10.44 4.56
N LEU A 34 6.81 -11.18 5.27
CA LEU A 34 5.76 -12.02 4.70
C LEU A 34 4.40 -11.30 4.65
N GLY A 35 4.27 -10.13 5.29
CA GLY A 35 3.05 -9.33 5.42
C GLY A 35 2.29 -9.13 4.11
N PRO A 36 2.92 -8.81 2.96
CA PRO A 36 2.21 -8.60 1.70
C PRO A 36 1.42 -9.84 1.24
N VAL A 37 1.90 -11.05 1.54
CA VAL A 37 1.21 -12.30 1.21
C VAL A 37 -0.01 -12.52 2.10
N LEU A 38 0.06 -12.12 3.38
CA LEU A 38 -1.07 -12.17 4.30
C LEU A 38 -2.14 -11.15 3.90
N LEU A 39 -1.73 -9.91 3.60
CA LEU A 39 -2.63 -8.85 3.12
C LEU A 39 -3.32 -9.28 1.82
N ARG A 40 -2.59 -9.91 0.89
CA ARG A 40 -3.17 -10.51 -0.32
C ARG A 40 -4.24 -11.54 0.00
N GLY A 41 -4.00 -12.41 0.98
CA GLY A 41 -4.96 -13.44 1.40
C GLY A 41 -6.28 -12.84 1.90
N VAL A 42 -6.21 -11.73 2.64
CA VAL A 42 -7.40 -10.98 3.10
C VAL A 42 -8.08 -10.26 1.95
N ASP A 43 -7.31 -9.52 1.16
CA ASP A 43 -7.83 -8.72 0.05
C ASP A 43 -8.52 -9.56 -1.03
N LEU A 44 -8.05 -10.79 -1.29
CA LEU A 44 -8.76 -11.72 -2.17
C LEU A 44 -10.13 -12.15 -1.65
N GLN A 45 -10.34 -12.17 -0.34
CA GLN A 45 -11.62 -12.53 0.26
C GLN A 45 -12.59 -11.35 0.24
N ILE A 46 -12.09 -10.14 0.52
CA ILE A 46 -12.95 -8.95 0.67
C ILE A 46 -13.04 -8.09 -0.59
N GLY A 47 -12.10 -8.23 -1.53
CA GLY A 47 -12.06 -7.51 -2.81
C GLY A 47 -11.79 -6.01 -2.71
N LEU A 48 -11.14 -5.53 -1.64
CA LEU A 48 -10.98 -4.11 -1.34
C LEU A 48 -10.21 -3.38 -2.43
N THR A 49 -8.99 -3.83 -2.76
CA THR A 49 -8.14 -3.13 -3.75
C THR A 49 -8.80 -3.05 -5.12
N LYS A 50 -9.50 -4.12 -5.53
CA LYS A 50 -10.24 -4.17 -6.79
C LYS A 50 -11.38 -3.14 -6.82
N ARG A 51 -12.15 -3.04 -5.72
CA ARG A 51 -13.27 -2.10 -5.61
C ARG A 51 -12.77 -0.65 -5.65
N LEU A 52 -11.72 -0.35 -4.89
CA LEU A 52 -11.12 0.99 -4.86
C LEU A 52 -10.51 1.37 -6.21
N ALA A 53 -9.80 0.44 -6.87
CA ALA A 53 -9.23 0.69 -8.20
C ALA A 53 -10.31 0.94 -9.26
N ALA A 54 -11.45 0.24 -9.18
CA ALA A 54 -12.58 0.45 -10.11
C ALA A 54 -13.24 1.83 -9.95
N ALA A 55 -13.12 2.46 -8.78
CA ALA A 55 -13.60 3.82 -8.53
C ALA A 55 -12.72 4.90 -9.19
N LEU A 56 -11.49 4.55 -9.57
CA LEU A 56 -10.50 5.45 -10.14
C LEU A 56 -10.40 5.29 -11.66
N PRO A 57 -10.89 6.26 -12.46
CA PRO A 57 -10.75 6.20 -13.91
C PRO A 57 -9.28 6.39 -14.32
N ASP A 58 -8.74 5.44 -15.06
CA ASP A 58 -7.41 5.57 -15.64
C ASP A 58 -7.44 6.48 -16.88
N ARG A 59 -6.95 7.72 -16.69
CA ARG A 59 -6.90 8.76 -17.73
C ARG A 59 -5.61 8.71 -18.55
N ARG A 60 -4.70 7.77 -18.25
CA ARG A 60 -3.41 7.63 -18.96
C ARG A 60 -3.65 6.99 -20.32
N HIS A 61 -2.80 7.35 -21.27
CA HIS A 61 -2.79 6.68 -22.58
C HIS A 61 -2.27 5.24 -22.41
N GLN A 62 -3.12 4.26 -22.69
CA GLN A 62 -2.92 2.86 -22.29
C GLN A 62 -1.69 2.20 -22.93
N SER A 63 -1.22 2.68 -24.09
CA SER A 63 0.02 2.16 -24.71
C SER A 63 1.30 2.44 -23.92
N TYR A 64 1.25 3.34 -22.93
CA TYR A 64 2.39 3.68 -22.06
C TYR A 64 2.23 3.13 -20.63
N VAL A 65 1.22 2.28 -20.40
CA VAL A 65 0.90 1.75 -19.08
C VAL A 65 1.54 0.38 -18.90
N SER A 66 2.54 0.30 -18.01
CA SER A 66 3.14 -0.97 -17.56
C SER A 66 2.48 -1.51 -16.28
N HIS A 67 1.87 -0.63 -15.47
CA HIS A 67 1.20 -0.97 -14.21
C HIS A 67 -0.21 -0.41 -14.21
N SER A 68 -1.19 -1.30 -14.04
CA SER A 68 -2.59 -0.88 -13.90
C SER A 68 -2.76 -0.09 -12.59
N TYR A 69 -3.84 0.70 -12.49
CA TYR A 69 -4.17 1.35 -11.21
C TYR A 69 -4.42 0.34 -10.10
N HIS A 70 -4.97 -0.84 -10.42
CA HIS A 70 -5.12 -1.92 -9.45
C HIS A 70 -3.75 -2.38 -8.92
N ASP A 71 -2.78 -2.64 -9.80
CA ASP A 71 -1.41 -3.02 -9.39
C ASP A 71 -0.76 -1.96 -8.49
N ILE A 72 -0.80 -0.68 -8.90
CA ILE A 72 -0.18 0.42 -8.17
C ILE A 72 -0.85 0.60 -6.81
N LEU A 73 -2.18 0.55 -6.76
CA LEU A 73 -2.95 0.70 -5.52
C LEU A 73 -2.72 -0.48 -4.56
N THR A 74 -2.74 -1.72 -5.06
CA THR A 74 -2.45 -2.92 -4.28
C THR A 74 -1.05 -2.84 -3.68
N GLN A 75 -0.03 -2.53 -4.49
CA GLN A 75 1.33 -2.34 -4.00
C GLN A 75 1.37 -1.29 -2.89
N ARG A 76 0.76 -0.12 -3.12
CA ARG A 76 0.84 1.00 -2.18
C ARG A 76 0.15 0.71 -0.86
N ILE A 77 -1.04 0.10 -0.89
CA ILE A 77 -1.78 -0.32 0.31
C ILE A 77 -0.98 -1.36 1.09
N TYR A 78 -0.35 -2.32 0.41
CA TYR A 78 0.40 -3.37 1.12
C TYR A 78 1.70 -2.84 1.72
N GLN A 79 2.39 -1.92 1.03
CA GLN A 79 3.55 -1.23 1.59
C GLN A 79 3.21 -0.49 2.87
N ILE A 80 2.16 0.35 2.86
CA ILE A 80 1.69 1.07 4.05
C ILE A 80 1.28 0.07 5.15
N GLY A 81 0.52 -0.98 4.81
CA GLY A 81 0.08 -1.99 5.77
C GLY A 81 1.22 -2.80 6.40
N CYS A 82 2.38 -2.85 5.75
CA CYS A 82 3.59 -3.49 6.23
C CYS A 82 4.58 -2.51 6.92
N GLY A 83 4.25 -1.23 7.01
CA GLY A 83 5.12 -0.20 7.64
C GLY A 83 6.19 0.38 6.72
N TYR A 84 5.91 0.43 5.41
CA TYR A 84 6.76 1.03 4.38
C TYR A 84 6.01 2.17 3.68
N GLU A 85 5.64 3.18 4.46
CA GLU A 85 4.88 4.33 3.99
C GLU A 85 5.70 5.32 3.14
N ASP A 86 7.03 5.30 3.23
CA ASP A 86 7.85 6.28 2.54
C ASP A 86 7.93 5.99 1.03
N GLY A 87 7.85 7.04 0.21
CA GLY A 87 7.84 6.89 -1.24
C GLY A 87 9.12 6.29 -1.84
N ASN A 88 10.25 6.41 -1.14
CA ASN A 88 11.53 5.80 -1.54
C ASN A 88 11.57 4.29 -1.28
N ASP A 89 10.81 3.77 -0.31
CA ASP A 89 10.71 2.32 -0.02
C ASP A 89 10.26 1.55 -1.25
N ALA A 90 9.38 2.13 -2.06
CA ALA A 90 8.94 1.51 -3.30
C ALA A 90 10.06 1.24 -4.31
N ASN A 91 11.15 2.01 -4.30
CA ASN A 91 12.29 1.72 -5.18
C ASN A 91 13.08 0.50 -4.71
N SER A 92 13.15 0.26 -3.40
CA SER A 92 13.78 -0.93 -2.82
C SER A 92 12.87 -2.16 -2.94
N LEU A 93 11.61 -2.03 -2.53
CA LEU A 93 10.64 -3.13 -2.42
C LEU A 93 10.12 -3.62 -3.77
N ARG A 94 10.25 -2.86 -4.86
CA ARG A 94 9.76 -3.29 -6.18
C ARG A 94 10.42 -4.57 -6.72
N HIS A 95 11.58 -4.92 -6.19
CA HIS A 95 12.31 -6.15 -6.51
C HIS A 95 12.17 -7.23 -5.43
N ASP A 96 11.55 -6.93 -4.29
CA ASP A 96 11.37 -7.88 -3.20
C ASP A 96 10.42 -9.02 -3.63
N PRO A 97 10.82 -10.29 -3.45
CA PRO A 97 10.04 -11.43 -3.92
C PRO A 97 8.70 -11.61 -3.20
N MET A 98 8.58 -11.26 -1.91
CA MET A 98 7.33 -11.37 -1.17
C MET A 98 6.36 -10.24 -1.52
N PHE A 99 6.85 -9.03 -1.75
CA PHE A 99 6.03 -7.93 -2.28
C PHE A 99 5.55 -8.22 -3.70
N LYS A 100 6.41 -8.74 -4.58
CA LYS A 100 6.01 -9.21 -5.91
C LYS A 100 4.91 -10.26 -5.80
N LEU A 101 5.11 -11.30 -4.99
CA LEU A 101 4.13 -12.36 -4.79
C LEU A 101 2.79 -11.84 -4.22
N GLY A 102 2.85 -10.94 -3.23
CA GLY A 102 1.70 -10.23 -2.68
C GLY A 102 0.91 -9.46 -3.73
N ALA A 103 1.60 -8.79 -4.65
CA ALA A 103 0.99 -8.09 -5.78
C ALA A 103 0.70 -9.00 -7.00
N ALA A 104 0.70 -10.33 -6.82
CA ALA A 104 0.46 -11.33 -7.87
C ALA A 104 1.42 -11.23 -9.08
N ARG A 105 2.67 -10.83 -8.83
CA ARG A 105 3.78 -10.81 -9.79
C ARG A 105 4.75 -11.96 -9.52
N LEU A 106 5.48 -12.37 -10.57
CA LEU A 106 6.47 -13.44 -10.47
C LEU A 106 7.69 -12.96 -9.64
N PRO A 107 8.01 -13.61 -8.50
CA PRO A 107 8.99 -13.09 -7.53
C PRO A 107 10.42 -12.99 -8.07
N PHE A 108 10.81 -13.90 -8.97
CA PHE A 108 12.17 -14.01 -9.51
C PHE A 108 12.27 -13.66 -11.00
N ASP A 109 11.28 -12.93 -11.51
CA ASP A 109 11.28 -12.36 -12.86
C ASP A 109 11.67 -10.88 -12.77
N ASP A 110 12.75 -10.50 -13.44
CA ASP A 110 13.28 -9.14 -13.45
C ASP A 110 12.34 -8.16 -14.18
N ASP A 111 11.58 -8.64 -15.16
CA ASP A 111 10.60 -7.84 -15.90
C ASP A 111 9.29 -7.66 -15.13
N ALA A 112 9.07 -8.45 -14.07
CA ALA A 112 7.89 -8.39 -13.20
C ALA A 112 8.06 -7.43 -12.00
N ALA A 113 8.99 -6.48 -12.08
CA ALA A 113 9.21 -5.49 -11.02
C ALA A 113 7.97 -4.63 -10.78
N LEU A 114 7.72 -4.27 -9.52
CA LEU A 114 6.60 -3.41 -9.14
C LEU A 114 6.83 -1.94 -9.56
N ALA A 115 5.82 -1.09 -9.34
CA ALA A 115 5.90 0.32 -9.67
C ALA A 115 6.99 1.01 -8.83
N SER A 116 7.74 1.92 -9.46
CA SER A 116 8.71 2.77 -8.77
C SER A 116 8.04 3.84 -7.93
N GLY A 117 8.77 4.45 -7.00
CA GLY A 117 8.27 5.56 -6.19
C GLY A 117 7.79 6.75 -7.05
N ALA A 118 8.45 7.02 -8.17
CA ALA A 118 8.01 8.05 -9.12
C ALA A 118 6.66 7.71 -9.78
N THR A 119 6.38 6.43 -10.01
CA THR A 119 5.11 5.98 -10.59
C THR A 119 3.98 6.08 -9.58
N ILE A 120 4.22 5.69 -8.32
CA ILE A 120 3.28 5.86 -7.20
C ILE A 120 2.99 7.34 -6.98
N SER A 121 4.02 8.18 -6.93
CA SER A 121 3.85 9.62 -6.72
C SER A 121 2.98 10.27 -7.80
N ARG A 122 3.18 9.93 -9.10
CA ARG A 122 2.30 10.40 -10.18
C ARG A 122 0.88 9.90 -10.03
N PHE A 123 0.69 8.66 -9.61
CA PHE A 123 -0.65 8.09 -9.36
C PHE A 123 -1.38 8.85 -8.25
N GLU A 124 -0.73 9.05 -7.09
CA GLU A 124 -1.30 9.77 -5.95
C GLU A 124 -1.63 11.24 -6.31
N HIS A 125 -0.76 11.91 -7.06
CA HIS A 125 -0.97 13.30 -7.48
C HIS A 125 -2.05 13.46 -8.56
N ALA A 126 -2.35 12.42 -9.32
CA ALA A 126 -3.36 12.44 -10.38
C ALA A 126 -4.80 12.42 -9.83
N ALA A 127 -5.00 12.09 -8.56
CA ALA A 127 -6.31 12.05 -7.94
C ALA A 127 -6.98 13.44 -7.93
N SER A 128 -8.19 13.50 -8.48
CA SER A 128 -9.07 14.65 -8.41
C SER A 128 -10.02 14.54 -7.21
N ARG A 129 -10.71 15.64 -6.90
CA ARG A 129 -11.78 15.65 -5.89
C ARG A 129 -12.91 14.66 -6.20
N GLN A 130 -13.27 14.53 -7.47
CA GLN A 130 -14.29 13.56 -7.89
C GLN A 130 -13.81 12.13 -7.69
N ASP A 131 -12.52 11.88 -7.88
CA ASP A 131 -11.93 10.56 -7.63
C ASP A 131 -11.94 10.24 -6.12
N ILE A 132 -11.60 11.21 -5.26
CA ILE A 132 -11.71 11.05 -3.80
C ILE A 132 -13.14 10.70 -3.39
N TYR A 133 -14.14 11.41 -3.91
CA TYR A 133 -15.55 11.12 -3.63
C TYR A 133 -15.94 9.69 -4.04
N ARG A 134 -15.55 9.25 -5.24
CA ARG A 134 -15.81 7.89 -5.72
C ARG A 134 -15.13 6.82 -4.86
N VAL A 135 -13.92 7.09 -4.37
CA VAL A 135 -13.22 6.22 -3.44
C VAL A 135 -13.96 6.15 -2.10
N SER A 136 -14.48 7.27 -1.59
CA SER A 136 -15.33 7.29 -0.39
C SER A 136 -16.62 6.49 -0.59
N GLU A 137 -17.29 6.60 -1.74
CA GLU A 137 -18.45 5.77 -2.09
C GLU A 137 -18.07 4.28 -2.14
N ALA A 138 -16.91 3.95 -2.73
CA ALA A 138 -16.42 2.59 -2.78
C ALA A 138 -16.14 2.00 -1.38
N LEU A 139 -15.71 2.82 -0.40
CA LEU A 139 -15.58 2.39 1.00
C LEU A 139 -16.94 2.12 1.63
N VAL A 140 -17.95 2.96 1.38
CA VAL A 140 -19.32 2.73 1.87
C VAL A 140 -19.86 1.41 1.32
N GLU A 141 -19.70 1.19 0.02
CA GLU A 141 -20.13 -0.04 -0.65
C GLU A 141 -19.35 -1.27 -0.15
N GLN A 142 -18.07 -1.10 0.20
CA GLN A 142 -17.29 -2.16 0.83
C GLN A 142 -17.84 -2.51 2.22
N TYR A 143 -18.18 -1.49 3.02
CA TYR A 143 -18.78 -1.67 4.34
C TYR A 143 -20.14 -2.36 4.24
N ILE A 144 -21.02 -1.93 3.34
CA ILE A 144 -22.33 -2.57 3.11
C ILE A 144 -22.14 -4.05 2.73
N ALA A 145 -21.19 -4.35 1.83
CA ALA A 145 -20.91 -5.70 1.38
C ALA A 145 -20.36 -6.63 2.48
N SER A 146 -19.90 -6.09 3.62
CA SER A 146 -19.45 -6.89 4.76
C SER A 146 -20.59 -7.58 5.52
N PHE A 147 -21.85 -7.17 5.30
CA PHE A 147 -23.02 -7.75 5.95
C PHE A 147 -23.70 -8.81 5.09
N ALA A 148 -23.96 -9.98 5.67
CA ALA A 148 -24.79 -11.01 5.02
C ALA A 148 -26.27 -10.57 4.89
N SER A 149 -26.73 -9.70 5.79
CA SER A 149 -28.08 -9.12 5.78
C SER A 149 -28.06 -7.71 6.38
N PRO A 150 -28.91 -6.77 5.90
CA PRO A 150 -28.94 -5.41 6.42
C PRO A 150 -29.13 -5.34 7.94
N PRO A 151 -28.32 -4.56 8.68
CA PRO A 151 -28.47 -4.40 10.11
C PRO A 151 -29.75 -3.61 10.45
N LYS A 152 -30.37 -3.92 11.60
CA LYS A 152 -31.59 -3.22 12.07
C LYS A 152 -31.34 -1.77 12.49
N SER A 153 -30.10 -1.45 12.89
CA SER A 153 -29.69 -0.09 13.26
C SER A 153 -28.18 0.06 13.14
N LEU A 154 -27.76 1.27 12.76
CA LEU A 154 -26.38 1.69 12.57
C LEU A 154 -26.09 2.86 13.52
N ILE A 155 -24.91 2.87 14.13
CA ILE A 155 -24.42 4.02 14.92
C ILE A 155 -23.28 4.61 14.13
N LEU A 156 -23.43 5.85 13.67
CA LEU A 156 -22.39 6.52 12.92
C LEU A 156 -21.54 7.33 13.88
N ASP A 157 -20.28 6.92 14.02
CA ASP A 157 -19.25 7.65 14.73
C ASP A 157 -18.47 8.52 13.74
N LEU A 158 -18.44 9.83 13.97
CA LEU A 158 -17.91 10.83 13.04
C LEU A 158 -16.85 11.64 13.77
N ASP A 159 -15.60 11.32 13.50
CA ASP A 159 -14.45 11.98 14.13
C ASP A 159 -13.39 12.35 13.10
N HIS A 160 -12.66 13.42 13.37
CA HIS A 160 -11.47 13.75 12.61
C HIS A 160 -10.26 13.00 13.19
N SER A 161 -9.35 12.58 12.32
CA SER A 161 -8.05 12.05 12.73
C SER A 161 -6.94 13.02 12.35
N GLU A 162 -5.85 13.03 13.10
CA GLU A 162 -4.67 13.82 12.79
C GLU A 162 -3.89 13.18 11.64
N ASP A 163 -3.64 13.96 10.58
CA ASP A 163 -2.67 13.64 9.54
C ASP A 163 -1.58 14.72 9.55
N ALA A 164 -0.49 14.45 10.26
CA ALA A 164 0.55 15.43 10.54
C ALA A 164 1.26 15.90 9.27
N CYS A 165 1.40 17.20 9.12
CA CYS A 165 2.06 17.83 7.98
C CYS A 165 3.49 18.22 8.32
N TYR A 166 4.38 18.07 7.34
CA TYR A 166 5.80 18.44 7.46
C TYR A 166 6.20 19.43 6.36
N GLY A 167 6.97 20.46 6.72
CA GLY A 167 7.38 21.50 5.79
C GLY A 167 6.23 22.44 5.42
N GLN A 168 6.17 22.86 4.15
CA GLN A 168 5.21 23.85 3.64
C GLN A 168 4.12 23.18 2.79
N GLN A 169 3.43 22.18 3.36
CA GLN A 169 2.35 21.49 2.67
C GLN A 169 1.11 22.42 2.54
N PRO A 170 0.52 22.55 1.34
CA PRO A 170 -0.62 23.45 1.12
C PRO A 170 -1.83 23.08 1.97
N LEU A 171 -2.58 24.08 2.45
CA LEU A 171 -3.83 23.90 3.21
C LEU A 171 -3.67 23.17 4.56
N ALA A 172 -2.45 23.03 5.07
CA ALA A 172 -2.22 22.55 6.42
C ALA A 172 -2.38 23.71 7.42
N PHE A 173 -3.06 23.45 8.54
CA PHE A 173 -3.30 24.45 9.59
C PHE A 173 -2.87 23.89 10.94
N TYR A 174 -2.43 24.78 11.84
CA TYR A 174 -2.13 24.39 13.21
C TYR A 174 -3.41 24.03 13.97
N ASN A 175 -3.44 22.84 14.57
CA ASN A 175 -4.50 22.41 15.46
C ASN A 175 -4.00 22.35 16.91
N HIS A 176 -4.63 23.12 17.81
CA HIS A 176 -4.21 23.20 19.20
C HIS A 176 -4.44 21.90 20.00
N HIS A 177 -5.47 21.12 19.66
CA HIS A 177 -5.77 19.86 20.35
C HIS A 177 -4.67 18.81 20.09
N TYR A 178 -4.20 18.71 18.84
CA TYR A 178 -3.14 17.77 18.45
C TYR A 178 -1.73 18.33 18.65
N GLY A 179 -1.58 19.65 18.78
CA GLY A 179 -0.27 20.28 18.97
C GLY A 179 0.61 20.28 17.71
N SER A 180 0.03 20.08 16.54
CA SER A 180 0.73 19.96 15.26
C SER A 180 0.07 20.80 14.17
N THR A 181 0.81 21.02 13.07
CA THR A 181 0.22 21.47 11.81
C THR A 181 -0.18 20.24 11.02
N CYS A 182 -1.46 20.08 10.73
CA CYS A 182 -2.00 18.84 10.19
C CYS A 182 -3.17 19.06 9.21
N TYR A 183 -3.50 18.01 8.47
CA TYR A 183 -4.82 17.83 7.90
C TYR A 183 -5.72 17.11 8.92
N LEU A 184 -7.03 17.34 8.80
CA LEU A 184 -8.05 16.70 9.64
C LEU A 184 -9.09 16.02 8.76
N PRO A 185 -8.75 14.87 8.13
CA PRO A 185 -9.74 14.06 7.44
C PRO A 185 -10.85 13.62 8.40
N LEU A 186 -12.10 13.75 7.94
CA LEU A 186 -13.25 13.19 8.62
C LEU A 186 -13.32 11.70 8.32
N MET A 187 -13.36 10.89 9.37
CA MET A 187 -13.51 9.45 9.31
C MET A 187 -14.89 9.07 9.86
N ILE A 188 -15.55 8.14 9.20
CA ILE A 188 -16.87 7.65 9.61
C ILE A 188 -16.74 6.16 9.90
N PHE A 189 -17.05 5.76 11.13
CA PHE A 189 -17.04 4.37 11.57
C PHE A 189 -18.43 3.93 12.03
N ASP A 190 -18.69 2.62 11.96
CA ASP A 190 -19.80 2.04 12.71
C ASP A 190 -19.42 1.87 14.17
N GLY A 191 -20.07 2.64 15.05
CA GLY A 191 -19.83 2.60 16.49
C GLY A 191 -20.13 1.26 17.16
N LYS A 192 -20.79 0.32 16.47
CA LYS A 192 -20.99 -1.05 16.99
C LYS A 192 -19.90 -2.02 16.57
N THR A 193 -19.52 -2.03 15.30
CA THR A 193 -18.58 -3.02 14.75
C THR A 193 -17.14 -2.51 14.69
N GLY A 194 -16.94 -1.20 14.76
CA GLY A 194 -15.66 -0.54 14.50
C GLY A 194 -15.26 -0.53 13.02
N GLY A 195 -16.15 -0.96 12.11
CA GLY A 195 -15.89 -0.99 10.68
C GLY A 195 -15.79 0.42 10.10
N LEU A 196 -14.78 0.67 9.26
CA LEU A 196 -14.66 1.91 8.49
C LEU A 196 -15.78 1.97 7.44
N ILE A 197 -16.57 3.04 7.47
CA ILE A 197 -17.65 3.29 6.53
C ILE A 197 -17.15 4.19 5.40
N ALA A 198 -16.51 5.31 5.75
CA ALA A 198 -16.02 6.28 4.78
C ALA A 198 -14.90 7.14 5.37
N ALA A 199 -14.09 7.71 4.48
CA ALA A 199 -13.14 8.75 4.80
C ALA A 199 -13.33 9.91 3.82
N ALA A 200 -13.33 11.14 4.31
CA ALA A 200 -13.44 12.35 3.51
C ALA A 200 -12.45 13.42 3.99
N GLY A 201 -11.54 13.83 3.12
CA GLY A 201 -10.63 14.95 3.38
C GLY A 201 -11.12 16.23 2.71
N LEU A 202 -11.03 17.37 3.41
CA LEU A 202 -11.13 18.69 2.78
C LEU A 202 -9.84 18.99 2.01
N GLY A 203 -9.67 18.36 0.83
CA GLY A 203 -8.50 18.52 -0.03
C GLY A 203 -8.81 19.19 -1.38
N LYS A 204 -8.09 20.26 -1.70
CA LYS A 204 -8.02 21.03 -2.98
C LYS A 204 -9.09 22.10 -3.28
N ALA A 205 -9.37 23.03 -2.37
CA ALA A 205 -10.08 24.27 -2.71
C ALA A 205 -9.06 25.38 -3.03
N ALA A 206 -8.45 25.30 -4.20
CA ALA A 206 -7.83 26.42 -4.92
C ALA A 206 -7.57 25.97 -6.36
#